data_AF-A0A127BC52-F1
#
_entry.id   AF-A0A127BC52-F1
#
_cell.length_a   1.000
_cell.length_b   1.000
_cell.length_c   1.000
_cell.angle_alpha   90.00
_cell.angle_beta   90.00
_cell.angle_gamma   90.00
#
_symmetry.space_group_name_H-M   'P 1'
#
loop_
_entity.id
_entity.type
_entity.pdbx_description
1 polymer ?
#
loop_
_entity_poly.entity_id
_entity_poly.type
_entity_poly.pdbx_seq_one_letter_code
_entity_poly.pdbx_strand_id
1 'polypeptide(L)'
;MDIINILDRIGCWTQNVIKVLKLFFFPKPLNRPPKIRLKKYTIHETFSLYLQLVFILYLVIGVLMIIAKMPIHAILALCIVAYLAIRFILIAGANFIINVPAYRFFYYGLVGISSVAFVGYMILRRIKNDPMYLYGFIGSITVVVLAFRSYFKVRFGRDYTYGVVEEVKGELAKVFVHDDISANVKPGYYWVTCNLKVKPGDLVKIAIENKTLRGAIPKGVIEVAQSSQTKTEPKAETE
;
A
#
# COMPACT_ATOMS: atom_id res chain seq x y z
N MET A 1 32.51 28.25 -28.44
CA MET A 1 31.38 27.61 -27.74
C MET A 1 31.00 28.55 -26.62
N ASP A 2 29.94 29.33 -26.83
CA ASP A 2 29.75 30.59 -26.09
C ASP A 2 29.24 30.36 -24.67
N ILE A 3 29.82 31.08 -23.72
CA ILE A 3 29.51 31.03 -22.27
C ILE A 3 28.01 31.24 -22.01
N ILE A 4 27.35 32.04 -22.86
CA ILE A 4 25.91 32.32 -22.83
C ILE A 4 25.09 31.02 -23.04
N ASN A 5 25.46 30.19 -24.01
CA ASN A 5 24.79 28.91 -24.26
C ASN A 5 24.98 27.91 -23.11
N ILE A 6 26.10 27.99 -22.39
CA ILE A 6 26.35 27.15 -21.20
C ILE A 6 25.47 27.63 -20.03
N LEU A 7 25.40 28.94 -19.79
CA LEU A 7 24.57 29.54 -18.74
C LEU A 7 23.07 29.27 -18.97
N ASP A 8 22.58 29.40 -20.20
CA ASP A 8 21.18 29.10 -20.53
C ASP A 8 20.84 27.61 -20.34
N ARG A 9 21.79 26.72 -20.67
CA ARG A 9 21.63 25.28 -20.45
C ARG A 9 21.58 24.93 -18.96
N ILE A 10 22.40 25.57 -18.14
CA ILE A 10 22.38 25.43 -16.67
C ILE A 10 21.08 26.02 -16.09
N GLY A 11 20.62 27.17 -16.59
CA GLY A 11 19.36 27.80 -16.19
C GLY A 11 18.14 26.93 -16.50
N CYS A 12 18.07 26.36 -17.71
CA CYS A 12 17.00 25.44 -18.09
C CYS A 12 17.03 24.15 -17.26
N TRP A 13 18.23 23.60 -17.01
CA TRP A 13 18.39 22.41 -16.18
C TRP A 13 17.98 22.63 -14.73
N THR A 14 18.42 23.74 -14.12
CA THR A 14 18.05 24.10 -12.74
C THR A 14 16.55 24.33 -12.58
N GLN A 15 15.90 25.01 -13.53
CA GLN A 15 14.44 25.16 -13.52
C GLN A 15 13.71 23.82 -13.62
N ASN A 16 14.20 22.89 -14.45
CA ASN A 16 13.62 21.55 -14.57
C ASN A 16 13.80 20.75 -13.28
N VAL A 17 14.99 20.81 -12.66
CA VAL A 17 15.24 20.18 -11.35
C VAL A 17 14.33 20.75 -10.27
N ILE A 18 14.16 22.07 -10.19
CA ILE A 18 13.26 22.72 -9.24
C ILE A 18 11.80 22.30 -9.47
N LYS A 19 11.34 22.21 -10.72
CA LYS A 19 9.99 21.73 -11.05
C LYS A 19 9.79 20.29 -10.59
N VAL A 20 10.75 19.40 -10.87
CA VAL A 20 10.71 17.99 -10.44
C VAL A 20 10.72 17.88 -8.91
N LEU A 21 11.58 18.63 -8.23
CA LEU A 21 11.61 18.68 -6.76
C LEU A 21 10.28 19.19 -6.19
N LYS A 22 9.71 20.27 -6.73
CA LYS A 22 8.40 20.78 -6.29
C LYS A 22 7.30 19.74 -6.47
N LEU A 23 7.28 19.01 -7.58
CA LEU A 23 6.31 17.94 -7.82
C LEU A 23 6.51 16.75 -6.87
N PHE A 24 7.76 16.45 -6.51
CA PHE A 24 8.08 15.38 -5.55
C PHE A 24 7.68 15.76 -4.11
N PHE A 25 7.94 16.99 -3.69
CA PHE A 25 7.57 17.49 -2.36
C PHE A 25 6.07 17.83 -2.23
N PHE A 26 5.40 18.19 -3.33
CA PHE A 26 3.97 18.51 -3.35
C PHE A 26 3.25 17.69 -4.44
N PRO A 27 3.18 16.36 -4.27
CA PRO A 27 2.48 15.49 -5.21
C PRO A 27 0.99 15.83 -5.25
N LYS A 28 0.38 15.67 -6.42
CA LYS A 28 -1.07 15.71 -6.61
C LYS A 28 -1.57 14.30 -6.97
N PRO A 29 -2.82 13.95 -6.61
CA PRO A 29 -3.42 12.69 -7.05
C PRO A 29 -3.38 12.59 -8.58
N LEU A 30 -2.99 11.42 -9.08
CA LEU A 30 -2.99 11.16 -10.51
C LEU A 30 -4.42 10.88 -10.99
N ASN A 31 -4.79 11.49 -12.11
CA ASN A 31 -6.08 11.25 -12.77
C ASN A 31 -6.02 10.06 -13.75
N ARG A 32 -4.82 9.58 -14.08
CA ARG A 32 -4.60 8.46 -15.00
C ARG A 32 -3.73 7.41 -14.33
N PRO A 33 -3.99 6.12 -14.55
CA PRO A 33 -3.17 5.06 -13.97
C PRO A 33 -1.74 5.09 -14.54
N PRO A 34 -0.74 4.60 -13.77
CA PRO A 34 0.63 4.52 -14.24
C PRO A 34 0.74 3.61 -15.47
N LYS A 35 1.58 4.01 -16.43
CA LYS A 35 1.79 3.27 -17.70
C LYS A 35 2.36 1.87 -17.51
N ILE A 36 3.05 1.63 -16.39
CA ILE A 36 3.62 0.33 -16.03
C ILE A 36 2.50 -0.53 -15.43
N ARG A 37 1.54 -0.94 -16.27
CA ARG A 37 0.53 -1.92 -15.89
C ARG A 37 1.12 -3.30 -16.15
N LEU A 38 1.45 -4.03 -15.08
CA LEU A 38 1.75 -5.45 -15.20
C LEU A 38 0.46 -6.13 -15.65
N LYS A 39 0.48 -6.80 -16.82
CA LYS A 39 -0.71 -7.34 -17.52
C LYS A 39 -1.62 -8.21 -16.63
N LYS A 40 -1.07 -8.78 -15.55
CA LYS A 40 -1.74 -9.70 -14.62
C LYS A 40 -2.41 -9.01 -13.42
N TYR A 41 -2.03 -7.79 -13.08
CA TYR A 41 -2.46 -7.13 -11.84
C TYR A 41 -3.41 -5.96 -12.11
N THR A 42 -4.31 -5.73 -11.16
CA THR A 42 -5.18 -4.54 -11.18
C THR A 42 -4.37 -3.28 -10.87
N ILE A 43 -4.94 -2.10 -11.15
CA ILE A 43 -4.27 -0.82 -10.87
C ILE A 43 -3.99 -0.72 -9.36
N HIS A 44 -4.97 -1.10 -8.54
CA HIS A 44 -4.85 -1.17 -7.08
C HIS A 44 -3.66 -2.03 -6.65
N GLU A 45 -3.60 -3.28 -7.13
CA GLU A 45 -2.52 -4.22 -6.82
C GLU A 45 -1.15 -3.71 -7.29
N THR A 46 -1.10 -3.03 -8.43
CA THR A 46 0.15 -2.43 -8.94
C THR A 46 0.66 -1.34 -7.99
N PHE A 47 -0.23 -0.50 -7.46
CA PHE A 47 0.14 0.51 -6.46
C PHE A 47 0.55 -0.12 -5.13
N SER A 48 -0.21 -1.11 -4.63
CA SER A 48 0.14 -1.84 -3.41
C SER A 48 1.51 -2.52 -3.53
N LEU A 49 1.78 -3.17 -4.67
CA LEU A 49 3.08 -3.77 -4.97
C LEU A 49 4.20 -2.74 -5.00
N TYR A 50 3.99 -1.58 -5.63
CA TYR A 50 5.01 -0.53 -5.67
C TYR A 50 5.36 -0.02 -4.27
N LEU A 51 4.36 0.19 -3.41
CA LEU A 51 4.58 0.54 -2.01
C LEU A 51 5.36 -0.53 -1.25
N GLN A 52 5.02 -1.81 -1.44
CA GLN A 52 5.74 -2.92 -0.82
C GLN A 52 7.20 -2.99 -1.29
N LEU A 53 7.46 -2.88 -2.59
CA LEU A 53 8.80 -2.93 -3.15
C LEU A 53 9.67 -1.75 -2.69
N VAL A 54 9.12 -0.54 -2.68
CA VAL A 54 9.84 0.65 -2.19
C VAL A 54 10.17 0.51 -0.70
N PHE A 55 9.24 -0.01 0.10
CA PHE A 55 9.49 -0.24 1.52
C PHE A 55 10.55 -1.34 1.76
N ILE A 56 10.46 -2.47 1.05
CA ILE A 56 11.45 -3.56 1.14
C ILE A 56 12.83 -3.06 0.72
N LEU A 57 12.91 -2.30 -0.38
CA LEU A 57 14.16 -1.72 -0.86
C LEU A 57 14.77 -0.81 0.21
N TYR A 58 13.96 0.05 0.83
CA TYR A 58 14.39 0.89 1.94
C TYR A 58 14.93 0.06 3.13
N LEU A 59 14.26 -1.02 3.52
CA LEU A 59 14.75 -1.90 4.58
C LEU A 59 16.10 -2.55 4.23
N VAL A 60 16.22 -3.08 3.02
CA VAL A 60 17.46 -3.73 2.54
C VAL A 60 18.61 -2.73 2.51
N ILE A 61 18.40 -1.55 1.91
CA ILE A 61 19.42 -0.49 1.87
C ILE A 61 19.79 -0.05 3.30
N GLY A 62 18.81 0.11 4.19
CA GLY A 62 19.04 0.48 5.59
C GLY A 62 19.95 -0.52 6.31
N VAL A 63 19.68 -1.82 6.16
CA VAL A 63 20.52 -2.89 6.72
C VAL A 63 21.92 -2.88 6.11
N LEU A 64 22.03 -2.76 4.78
CA LEU A 64 23.32 -2.71 4.10
C LEU A 64 24.17 -1.52 4.56
N MET A 65 23.56 -0.34 4.76
CA MET A 65 24.25 0.83 5.26
C MET A 65 24.73 0.66 6.71
N ILE A 66 23.96 -0.03 7.55
CA ILE A 66 24.38 -0.39 8.91
C ILE A 66 25.58 -1.34 8.88
N ILE A 67 25.55 -2.39 8.04
CA ILE A 67 26.65 -3.33 7.87
C ILE A 67 27.91 -2.62 7.36
N ALA A 68 27.75 -1.71 6.40
CA ALA A 68 28.81 -0.87 5.86
C ALA A 68 29.29 0.24 6.83
N LYS A 69 28.75 0.29 8.05
CA LYS A 69 29.10 1.28 9.09
C LYS A 69 28.99 2.73 8.62
N MET A 70 28.00 3.01 7.77
CA MET A 70 27.73 4.37 7.29
C MET A 70 27.43 5.33 8.45
N PRO A 71 27.76 6.63 8.33
CA PRO A 71 27.50 7.60 9.39
C PRO A 71 25.99 7.79 9.62
N ILE A 72 25.60 8.16 10.84
CA ILE A 72 24.20 8.29 11.25
C ILE A 72 23.40 9.26 10.37
N HIS A 73 24.03 10.33 9.88
CA HIS A 73 23.40 11.29 8.99
C HIS A 73 22.99 10.67 7.64
N ALA A 74 23.72 9.66 7.15
CA ALA A 74 23.37 8.95 5.92
C ALA A 74 22.11 8.08 6.14
N ILE A 75 21.98 7.40 7.28
CA ILE A 75 20.77 6.66 7.63
C ILE A 75 19.58 7.60 7.82
N LEU A 76 19.77 8.75 8.47
CA LEU A 76 18.72 9.76 8.59
C LEU A 76 18.27 10.27 7.23
N ALA A 77 19.21 10.56 6.32
CA ALA A 77 18.89 10.95 4.95
C ALA A 77 18.08 9.86 4.22
N LEU A 78 18.46 8.58 4.35
CA LEU A 78 17.69 7.46 3.80
C LEU A 78 16.26 7.42 4.37
N CYS A 79 16.09 7.59 5.68
CA CYS A 79 14.77 7.59 6.33
C CYS A 79 13.89 8.73 5.79
N ILE A 80 14.45 9.93 5.62
CA ILE A 80 13.74 11.09 5.05
C ILE A 80 13.35 10.81 3.59
N VAL A 81 14.28 10.30 2.77
CA VAL A 81 14.01 9.96 1.37
C VAL A 81 12.93 8.89 1.26
N ALA A 82 12.99 7.84 2.09
CA ALA A 82 11.99 6.79 2.11
C ALA A 82 10.60 7.31 2.52
N TYR A 83 10.53 8.17 3.55
CA TYR A 83 9.28 8.81 3.95
C TYR A 83 8.69 9.66 2.83
N LEU A 84 9.51 10.48 2.17
CA LEU A 84 9.06 11.32 1.05
C LEU A 84 8.62 10.49 -0.15
N ALA A 85 9.34 9.41 -0.48
CA ALA A 85 8.96 8.50 -1.56
C ALA A 85 7.62 7.82 -1.28
N ILE A 86 7.42 7.27 -0.07
CA ILE A 86 6.15 6.66 0.34
C ILE A 86 5.01 7.69 0.32
N ARG A 87 5.24 8.90 0.85
CA ARG A 87 4.27 10.01 0.79
C ARG A 87 3.90 10.35 -0.65
N PHE A 88 4.89 10.44 -1.55
CA PHE A 88 4.68 10.69 -2.96
C PHE A 88 3.75 9.64 -3.58
N ILE A 89 4.05 8.36 -3.37
CA ILE A 89 3.27 7.24 -3.93
C ILE A 89 1.84 7.23 -3.39
N LEU A 90 1.66 7.40 -2.08
CA LEU A 90 0.35 7.39 -1.44
C LEU A 90 -0.54 8.56 -1.89
N ILE A 91 0.04 9.73 -2.16
CA ILE A 91 -0.72 10.87 -2.66
C ILE A 91 -1.02 10.69 -4.15
N ALA A 92 -0.04 10.28 -4.96
CA ALA A 92 -0.22 10.03 -6.37
C ALA A 92 -1.26 8.92 -6.65
N GLY A 93 -1.25 7.86 -5.83
CA GLY A 93 -2.14 6.71 -5.93
C GLY A 93 -3.49 6.85 -5.21
N ALA A 94 -3.80 8.00 -4.61
CA ALA A 94 -4.96 8.16 -3.73
C ALA A 94 -6.31 7.80 -4.41
N ASN A 95 -6.44 8.03 -5.72
CA ASN A 95 -7.65 7.73 -6.47
C ASN A 95 -7.80 6.23 -6.84
N PHE A 96 -6.74 5.44 -6.64
CA PHE A 96 -6.67 4.04 -7.07
C PHE A 96 -6.56 3.05 -5.91
N ILE A 97 -6.47 3.54 -4.69
CA ILE A 97 -6.28 2.75 -3.47
C ILE A 97 -7.60 2.67 -2.71
N ILE A 98 -7.97 1.46 -2.28
CA ILE A 98 -9.12 1.24 -1.41
C ILE A 98 -8.73 1.68 0.01
N ASN A 99 -9.49 2.60 0.59
CA ASN A 99 -9.26 3.13 1.95
C ASN A 99 -7.85 3.77 2.13
N VAL A 100 -7.62 4.89 1.43
CA VAL A 100 -6.38 5.68 1.51
C VAL A 100 -5.93 5.99 2.95
N PRO A 101 -6.82 6.36 3.91
CA PRO A 101 -6.42 6.58 5.30
C PRO A 101 -5.71 5.38 5.94
N ALA A 102 -6.21 4.15 5.71
CA ALA A 102 -5.59 2.94 6.24
C ALA A 102 -4.19 2.73 5.64
N TYR A 103 -4.02 2.93 4.32
CA TYR A 103 -2.71 2.80 3.67
C TYR A 103 -1.71 3.83 4.18
N ARG A 104 -2.14 5.08 4.36
CA ARG A 104 -1.30 6.14 4.93
C ARG A 104 -0.83 5.78 6.33
N PHE A 105 -1.75 5.39 7.20
CA PHE A 105 -1.41 5.01 8.56
C PHE A 105 -0.44 3.83 8.58
N PHE A 106 -0.74 2.80 7.77
CA PHE A 106 0.07 1.58 7.71
C PHE A 106 1.51 1.87 7.27
N TYR A 107 1.69 2.52 6.12
CA TYR A 107 3.03 2.75 5.56
C TYR A 107 3.82 3.85 6.28
N TYR A 108 3.17 4.91 6.78
CA TYR A 108 3.87 5.90 7.62
C TYR A 108 4.29 5.28 8.95
N GLY A 109 3.45 4.43 9.55
CA GLY A 109 3.81 3.69 10.75
C GLY A 109 4.99 2.75 10.53
N LEU A 110 4.97 1.97 9.44
CA LEU A 110 6.07 1.08 9.09
C LEU A 110 7.40 1.82 8.91
N VAL A 111 7.41 2.90 8.11
CA VAL A 111 8.61 3.74 7.91
C VAL A 111 9.06 4.38 9.23
N GLY A 112 8.14 4.85 10.06
CA GLY A 112 8.46 5.45 11.35
C GLY A 112 9.13 4.45 12.30
N ILE A 113 8.52 3.27 12.49
CA ILE A 113 9.04 2.22 13.38
C ILE A 113 10.41 1.73 12.90
N SER A 114 10.58 1.48 11.60
CA SER A 114 11.88 1.05 11.05
C SER A 114 12.94 2.14 11.15
N SER A 115 12.58 3.42 10.98
CA SER A 115 13.51 4.54 11.13
C SER A 115 14.01 4.64 12.58
N VAL A 116 13.10 4.52 13.55
CA VAL A 116 13.45 4.43 14.98
C VAL A 116 14.33 3.22 15.24
N ALA A 117 14.03 2.06 14.65
CA ALA A 117 14.84 0.86 14.80
C ALA A 117 16.27 1.06 14.28
N PHE A 118 16.45 1.63 13.07
CA PHE A 118 17.76 1.86 12.47
C PHE A 118 18.57 2.91 13.24
N VAL A 119 17.99 4.08 13.51
CA VAL A 119 18.67 5.16 14.21
C VAL A 119 18.95 4.77 15.67
N GLY A 120 17.96 4.17 16.34
CA GLY A 120 18.08 3.69 17.71
C GLY A 120 19.17 2.64 17.85
N TYR A 121 19.26 1.67 16.93
CA TYR A 121 20.36 0.71 16.89
C TYR A 121 21.73 1.39 16.79
N MET A 122 21.89 2.37 15.89
CA MET A 122 23.15 3.08 15.72
C MET A 122 23.56 3.89 16.96
N ILE A 123 22.60 4.57 17.59
CA ILE A 123 22.83 5.34 18.81
C ILE A 123 23.24 4.39 19.94
N LEU A 124 22.50 3.30 20.11
CA LEU A 124 22.74 2.31 21.15
C LEU A 124 24.16 1.76 21.07
N ARG A 125 24.59 1.36 19.87
CA ARG A 125 25.94 0.84 19.61
C ARG A 125 27.07 1.86 19.80
N ARG A 126 26.77 3.16 19.81
CA ARG A 126 27.76 4.20 20.14
C ARG A 126 27.89 4.43 21.65
N ILE A 127 26.80 4.28 22.41
CA ILE A 127 26.78 4.59 23.85
C ILE A 127 27.15 3.36 24.67
N LYS A 128 26.58 2.19 24.36
CA LYS A 128 26.76 0.96 25.13
C LYS A 128 26.94 -0.25 24.21
N ASN A 129 28.02 -0.99 24.44
CA ASN A 129 28.31 -2.23 23.70
C ASN A 129 27.81 -3.50 24.39
N ASP A 130 27.17 -3.36 25.54
CA ASP A 130 26.62 -4.49 26.30
C ASP A 130 25.41 -5.12 25.57
N PRO A 131 25.43 -6.44 25.31
CA PRO A 131 24.36 -7.15 24.62
C PRO A 131 23.00 -7.07 25.32
N MET A 132 22.95 -6.89 26.65
CA MET A 132 21.69 -6.80 27.38
C MET A 132 20.83 -5.60 26.92
N TYR A 133 21.48 -4.48 26.63
CA TYR A 133 20.78 -3.30 26.11
C TYR A 133 20.25 -3.53 24.68
N LEU A 134 20.95 -4.32 23.88
CA LEU A 134 20.47 -4.70 22.55
C LEU A 134 19.22 -5.57 22.65
N TYR A 135 19.20 -6.55 23.54
CA TYR A 135 18.01 -7.39 23.76
C TYR A 135 16.83 -6.57 24.27
N GLY A 136 17.07 -5.65 25.21
CA GLY A 136 16.05 -4.71 25.68
C GLY A 136 15.51 -3.84 24.54
N PHE A 137 16.39 -3.33 23.67
CA PHE A 137 15.99 -2.54 22.51
C PHE A 137 15.15 -3.36 21.52
N ILE A 138 15.58 -4.57 21.16
CA ILE A 138 14.80 -5.46 20.28
C ILE A 138 13.43 -5.74 20.89
N GLY A 139 13.37 -6.09 22.18
CA GLY A 139 12.11 -6.31 22.90
C GLY A 139 11.19 -5.08 22.85
N SER A 140 11.74 -3.87 23.03
CA SER A 140 10.95 -2.63 22.94
C SER A 140 10.37 -2.40 21.55
N ILE A 141 11.16 -2.62 20.48
CA ILE A 141 10.69 -2.51 19.10
C ILE A 141 9.61 -3.55 18.81
N THR A 142 9.77 -4.79 19.30
CA THR A 142 8.74 -5.83 19.17
C THR A 142 7.42 -5.40 19.81
N VAL A 143 7.45 -4.84 21.03
CA VAL A 143 6.24 -4.32 21.69
C VAL A 143 5.59 -3.22 20.87
N VAL A 144 6.38 -2.27 20.33
CA VAL A 144 5.87 -1.20 19.47
C VAL A 144 5.19 -1.77 18.21
N VAL A 145 5.79 -2.78 17.56
CA VAL A 145 5.20 -3.44 16.39
C VAL A 145 3.88 -4.13 16.71
N LEU A 146 3.80 -4.84 17.86
CA LEU A 146 2.57 -5.51 18.30
C LEU A 146 1.48 -4.50 18.66
N ALA A 147 1.83 -3.41 19.34
CA ALA A 147 0.92 -2.32 19.67
C ALA A 147 0.40 -1.65 18.39
N PHE A 148 1.29 -1.36 17.44
CA PHE A 148 0.93 -0.79 16.14
C PHE A 148 -0.04 -1.69 15.37
N ARG A 149 0.24 -3.00 15.29
CA ARG A 149 -0.66 -3.98 14.64
C ARG A 149 -2.04 -3.99 15.31
N SER A 150 -2.07 -4.01 16.64
CA SER A 150 -3.32 -4.06 17.41
C SER A 150 -4.14 -2.79 17.21
N TYR A 151 -3.49 -1.62 17.29
CA TYR A 151 -4.12 -0.34 17.04
C TYR A 151 -4.65 -0.21 15.61
N PHE A 152 -3.87 -0.65 14.62
CA PHE A 152 -4.31 -0.66 13.22
C PHE A 152 -5.59 -1.48 13.04
N LYS A 153 -5.63 -2.70 13.62
CA LYS A 153 -6.82 -3.55 13.57
C LYS A 153 -8.03 -2.91 14.25
N VAL A 154 -7.86 -2.27 15.40
CA VAL A 154 -8.97 -1.60 16.09
C VAL A 154 -9.47 -0.39 15.29
N ARG A 155 -8.57 0.39 14.70
CA ARG A 155 -8.92 1.65 14.04
C ARG A 155 -9.46 1.49 12.63
N PHE A 156 -8.91 0.54 11.87
CA PHE A 156 -9.19 0.36 10.44
C PHE A 156 -9.71 -1.03 10.09
N GLY A 157 -9.70 -1.98 11.04
CA GLY A 157 -10.17 -3.33 10.81
C GLY A 157 -11.66 -3.38 10.48
N ARG A 158 -12.03 -4.28 9.56
CA ARG A 158 -13.42 -4.57 9.23
C ARG A 158 -13.62 -6.06 8.95
N ASP A 159 -14.83 -6.55 9.23
CA ASP A 159 -15.19 -7.97 9.06
C ASP A 159 -15.87 -8.25 7.71
N TYR A 160 -15.68 -7.37 6.74
CA TYR A 160 -16.18 -7.51 5.38
C TYR A 160 -15.21 -6.91 4.37
N THR A 161 -15.30 -7.37 3.12
CA THR A 161 -14.61 -6.79 1.98
C THR A 161 -15.54 -6.69 0.78
N TYR A 162 -15.06 -6.13 -0.33
CA TYR A 162 -15.81 -6.02 -1.57
C TYR A 162 -15.12 -6.81 -2.68
N GLY A 163 -15.91 -7.37 -3.58
CA GLY A 163 -15.39 -8.05 -4.76
C GLY A 163 -16.39 -8.06 -5.90
N VAL A 164 -15.90 -8.42 -7.09
CA VAL A 164 -16.70 -8.50 -8.32
C VAL A 164 -16.96 -9.96 -8.65
N VAL A 165 -18.21 -10.31 -8.90
CA VAL A 165 -18.60 -11.67 -9.28
C VAL A 165 -18.12 -11.97 -10.69
N GLU A 166 -17.44 -13.09 -10.87
CA GLU A 166 -16.87 -13.52 -12.15
C GLU A 166 -17.65 -14.71 -12.73
N GLU A 167 -18.01 -15.65 -11.86
CA GLU A 167 -18.68 -16.88 -12.25
C GLU A 167 -19.66 -17.30 -11.15
N VAL A 168 -20.81 -17.86 -11.51
CA VAL A 168 -21.82 -18.37 -10.57
C VAL A 168 -22.10 -19.84 -10.90
N LYS A 169 -21.97 -20.72 -9.92
CA LYS A 169 -22.25 -22.16 -10.01
C LYS A 169 -23.15 -22.59 -8.87
N GLY A 170 -24.47 -22.66 -9.14
CA GLY A 170 -25.46 -23.01 -8.12
C GLY A 170 -25.41 -22.04 -6.94
N GLU A 171 -25.10 -22.55 -5.74
CA GLU A 171 -24.99 -21.77 -4.49
C GLU A 171 -23.57 -21.21 -4.24
N LEU A 172 -22.65 -21.35 -5.19
CA LEU A 172 -21.29 -20.84 -5.09
C LEU A 172 -21.06 -19.74 -6.13
N ALA A 173 -20.46 -18.63 -5.70
CA ALA A 173 -19.99 -17.59 -6.60
C ALA A 173 -18.46 -17.49 -6.52
N LYS A 174 -17.81 -17.42 -7.68
CA LYS A 174 -16.41 -17.07 -7.80
C LYS A 174 -16.30 -15.56 -7.85
N VAL A 175 -15.66 -14.98 -6.85
CA VAL A 175 -15.56 -13.54 -6.69
C VAL A 175 -14.09 -13.13 -6.71
N PHE A 176 -13.77 -12.12 -7.51
CA PHE A 176 -12.47 -11.48 -7.48
C PHE A 176 -12.46 -10.40 -6.41
N VAL A 177 -11.53 -10.52 -5.46
CA VAL A 177 -11.35 -9.58 -4.35
C VAL A 177 -10.01 -8.88 -4.53
N HIS A 178 -10.01 -7.57 -4.40
CA HIS A 178 -8.78 -6.77 -4.41
C HIS A 178 -8.03 -6.90 -3.08
N ASP A 179 -6.75 -6.51 -3.09
CA ASP A 179 -5.99 -6.34 -1.85
C ASP A 179 -6.71 -5.36 -0.92
N ASP A 180 -6.94 -5.76 0.32
CA ASP A 180 -7.67 -4.96 1.29
C ASP A 180 -7.04 -5.09 2.66
N ILE A 181 -6.15 -4.14 2.96
CA ILE A 181 -5.43 -4.11 4.24
C ILE A 181 -6.36 -3.95 5.45
N SER A 182 -7.56 -3.38 5.27
CA SER A 182 -8.52 -3.16 6.35
C SER A 182 -9.24 -4.46 6.71
N ALA A 183 -9.56 -5.27 5.70
CA ALA A 183 -10.09 -6.61 5.88
C ALA A 183 -8.99 -7.67 6.08
N ASN A 184 -7.71 -7.32 5.87
CA ASN A 184 -6.59 -8.26 5.84
C ASN A 184 -6.82 -9.42 4.82
N VAL A 185 -7.48 -9.12 3.70
CA VAL A 185 -7.75 -10.07 2.62
C VAL A 185 -6.74 -9.88 1.50
N LYS A 186 -6.17 -10.99 1.01
CA LYS A 186 -5.22 -10.98 -0.09
C LYS A 186 -5.94 -10.92 -1.44
N PRO A 187 -5.38 -10.26 -2.46
CA PRO A 187 -5.99 -10.20 -3.79
C PRO A 187 -6.08 -11.60 -4.40
N GLY A 188 -7.19 -11.90 -5.06
CA GLY A 188 -7.38 -13.19 -5.74
C GLY A 188 -8.82 -13.55 -6.00
N TYR A 189 -9.00 -14.73 -6.60
CA TYR A 189 -10.30 -15.34 -6.85
C TYR A 189 -10.66 -16.29 -5.71
N TYR A 190 -11.85 -16.11 -5.14
CA TYR A 190 -12.35 -16.93 -4.05
C TYR A 190 -13.71 -17.50 -4.41
N TRP A 191 -13.91 -18.78 -4.11
CA TRP A 191 -15.24 -19.38 -4.12
C TRP A 191 -15.90 -19.09 -2.79
N VAL A 192 -17.05 -18.41 -2.84
CA VAL A 192 -17.81 -18.00 -1.65
C VAL A 192 -19.24 -18.49 -1.77
N THR A 193 -19.87 -18.79 -0.63
CA THR A 193 -21.28 -19.18 -0.58
C THR A 193 -22.15 -17.99 -0.95
N CYS A 194 -23.12 -18.20 -1.84
CA CYS A 194 -24.01 -17.16 -2.32
C CYS A 194 -25.46 -17.64 -2.29
N ASN A 195 -26.21 -17.13 -1.31
CA ASN A 195 -27.64 -17.40 -1.17
C ASN A 195 -28.50 -16.31 -1.83
N LEU A 196 -27.86 -15.34 -2.47
CA LEU A 196 -28.50 -14.20 -3.14
C LEU A 196 -28.41 -14.38 -4.66
N LYS A 197 -29.40 -13.85 -5.38
CA LYS A 197 -29.34 -13.80 -6.85
C LYS A 197 -28.28 -12.78 -7.29
N VAL A 198 -27.10 -13.27 -7.64
CA VAL A 198 -25.98 -12.48 -8.18
C VAL A 198 -25.73 -12.86 -9.64
N LYS A 199 -25.27 -11.90 -10.43
CA LYS A 199 -24.84 -12.10 -11.82
C LYS A 199 -23.34 -11.80 -11.96
N PRO A 200 -22.66 -12.42 -12.94
CA PRO A 200 -21.31 -11.99 -13.33
C PRO A 200 -21.29 -10.48 -13.61
N GLY A 201 -20.31 -9.78 -13.03
CA GLY A 201 -20.17 -8.32 -13.09
C GLY A 201 -20.70 -7.58 -11.85
N ASP A 202 -21.50 -8.22 -11.00
CA ASP A 202 -22.08 -7.55 -9.82
C ASP A 202 -21.00 -7.26 -8.75
N LEU A 203 -21.11 -6.08 -8.14
CA LEU A 203 -20.29 -5.69 -7.00
C LEU A 203 -20.96 -6.18 -5.72
N VAL A 204 -20.26 -7.05 -4.99
CA VAL A 204 -20.79 -7.71 -3.79
C VAL A 204 -19.96 -7.42 -2.55
N LYS A 205 -20.65 -7.33 -1.41
CA LYS A 205 -20.06 -7.27 -0.08
C LYS A 205 -19.94 -8.68 0.48
N ILE A 206 -18.75 -9.04 0.94
CA ILE A 206 -18.40 -10.41 1.33
C ILE A 206 -17.99 -10.44 2.80
N ALA A 207 -18.58 -11.36 3.55
CA ALA A 207 -18.17 -11.67 4.93
C ALA A 207 -16.79 -12.32 4.91
N ILE A 208 -15.94 -11.91 5.83
CA ILE A 208 -14.61 -12.49 5.98
C ILE A 208 -14.51 -13.23 7.30
N GLU A 209 -13.78 -14.34 7.30
CA GLU A 209 -13.32 -14.98 8.53
C GLU A 209 -11.92 -14.51 8.85
N ASN A 210 -11.80 -13.83 9.99
CA ASN A 210 -10.52 -13.36 10.50
C ASN A 210 -9.67 -14.53 11.02
N LYS A 211 -8.44 -14.63 10.52
CA LYS A 211 -7.41 -15.50 11.09
C LYS A 211 -6.36 -14.63 11.79
N THR A 212 -6.01 -14.96 13.03
CA THR A 212 -5.17 -14.10 13.89
C THR A 212 -3.75 -13.91 13.34
N LEU A 213 -3.23 -14.91 12.63
CA LEU A 213 -1.87 -14.96 12.06
C LEU A 213 -1.83 -15.21 10.54
N ARG A 214 -2.98 -15.44 9.90
CA ARG A 214 -3.09 -15.62 8.44
C ARG A 214 -3.97 -14.50 7.86
N GLY A 215 -3.92 -14.31 6.54
CA GLY A 215 -4.89 -13.44 5.87
C GLY A 215 -6.31 -13.91 6.13
N ALA A 216 -7.25 -12.97 6.21
CA ALA A 216 -8.67 -13.28 6.31
C ALA A 216 -9.15 -13.99 5.03
N ILE A 217 -10.13 -14.87 5.19
CA ILE A 217 -10.67 -15.68 4.10
C ILE A 217 -12.10 -15.22 3.80
N PRO A 218 -12.42 -14.84 2.56
CA PRO A 218 -13.79 -14.57 2.14
C PRO A 218 -14.66 -15.84 2.30
N LYS A 219 -15.80 -15.73 2.97
CA LYS A 219 -16.71 -16.87 3.22
C LYS A 219 -17.98 -16.83 2.39
N GLY A 220 -18.69 -15.71 2.41
CA GLY A 220 -20.03 -15.65 1.83
C GLY A 220 -20.47 -14.24 1.47
N VAL A 221 -21.30 -14.14 0.44
CA VAL A 221 -21.89 -12.87 0.01
C VAL A 221 -22.98 -12.46 1.01
N ILE A 222 -22.86 -11.26 1.57
CA ILE A 222 -23.84 -10.69 2.50
C ILE A 222 -24.82 -9.77 1.77
N GLU A 223 -24.33 -9.01 0.78
CA GLU A 223 -25.10 -7.93 0.15
C GLU A 223 -24.63 -7.70 -1.30
N VAL A 224 -25.55 -7.30 -2.18
CA VAL A 224 -25.26 -6.85 -3.55
C VAL A 224 -25.27 -5.33 -3.55
N ALA A 225 -24.08 -4.72 -3.65
CA ALA A 225 -23.91 -3.28 -3.57
C ALA A 225 -24.27 -2.58 -4.90
N GLN A 226 -24.08 -3.27 -6.02
CA GLN A 226 -24.46 -2.78 -7.34
C GLN A 226 -24.84 -3.96 -8.24
N SER A 227 -26.14 -4.06 -8.55
CA SER A 227 -26.66 -5.00 -9.55
C SER A 227 -26.46 -4.39 -10.93
N SER A 228 -25.90 -5.16 -11.86
CA SER A 228 -25.62 -4.76 -13.25
C SER A 228 -26.88 -4.45 -14.10
N GLN A 229 -28.05 -4.26 -13.48
CA GLN A 229 -29.26 -3.80 -14.15
C GLN A 229 -29.29 -2.27 -14.26
N THR A 230 -28.44 -1.73 -15.13
CA THR A 230 -28.69 -0.40 -15.72
C THR A 230 -29.82 -0.56 -16.74
N LYS A 231 -30.92 0.18 -16.54
CA LYS A 231 -32.18 0.25 -17.31
C LYS A 231 -32.03 0.70 -18.78
N THR A 232 -31.13 0.12 -19.56
CA THR A 232 -30.98 0.42 -20.99
C THR A 232 -30.68 -0.85 -21.78
N GLU A 233 -31.66 -1.74 -21.84
CA GLU A 233 -31.89 -2.56 -23.03
C GLU A 233 -33.19 -2.04 -23.67
N PRO A 234 -33.20 -1.71 -24.98
CA PRO A 234 -34.43 -1.34 -25.65
C PRO A 234 -35.34 -2.57 -25.66
N LYS A 235 -36.61 -2.38 -25.27
CA LYS A 235 -37.66 -3.33 -25.60
C LYS A 235 -37.62 -3.53 -27.11
N ALA A 236 -37.36 -4.76 -27.54
CA ALA A 236 -37.73 -5.19 -28.87
C ALA A 236 -39.26 -5.09 -28.93
N GLU A 237 -39.75 -3.97 -29.46
CA GLU A 237 -41.14 -3.87 -29.88
C GLU A 237 -41.32 -4.87 -31.02
N THR A 238 -42.12 -5.87 -30.69
CA THR A 238 -42.64 -6.86 -31.62
C THR A 238 -43.88 -6.23 -32.22
N GLU A 239 -43.87 -5.96 -33.52
CA GLU A 239 -45.03 -5.95 -34.42
C GLU A 239 -44.53 -6.08 -35.87
#